data_AF-A0A537M1F2-F1
#
_entry.id   AF-A0A537M1F2-F1
#
_cell.length_a   1.000
_cell.length_b   1.000
_cell.length_c   1.000
_cell.angle_alpha   90.00
_cell.angle_beta   90.00
_cell.angle_gamma   90.00
#
_symmetry.space_group_name_H-M   'P 1'
#
loop_
_entity.id
_entity.type
_entity.pdbx_description
1 polymer ?
#
loop_
_entity_poly.entity_id
_entity_poly.type
_entity_poly.pdbx_seq_one_letter_code
_entity_poly.pdbx_strand_id
1 'polypeptide(L)'
;MLLLARAFPGLFVMAVAVVLILSARPILPTTMPRVDAIDTVPNTINFASVRRYTDFGSGLLPYTEREKVERGMRRRDQLEEPEVKLGWSYSETTFLGMPYWASQDFGLVTFMETGAGYQIAILMPEQVKLLSELSGKDYGKRSFPLLMHLWGWLFPLGLGLCLWFSFYIEAKKREALGVV
;
A
#
# COMPACT_ATOMS: atom_id res chain seq x y z
N MET A 1 5.52 4.29 -36.17
CA MET A 1 6.43 4.39 -35.00
C MET A 1 6.66 5.83 -34.53
N LEU A 2 7.02 6.79 -35.39
CA LEU A 2 7.34 8.18 -35.00
C LEU A 2 6.21 8.96 -34.29
N LEU A 3 4.93 8.74 -34.65
CA LEU A 3 3.80 9.37 -33.97
C LEU A 3 3.63 8.88 -32.53
N LEU A 4 3.88 7.58 -32.30
CA LEU A 4 3.73 6.95 -30.99
C LEU A 4 4.81 7.41 -30.01
N ALA A 5 6.04 7.62 -30.52
CA ALA A 5 7.14 8.16 -29.74
C ALA A 5 6.93 9.64 -29.32
N ARG A 6 6.15 10.43 -30.08
CA ARG A 6 5.79 11.81 -29.71
C ARG A 6 4.64 11.88 -28.70
N ALA A 7 3.71 10.93 -28.74
CA ALA A 7 2.58 10.88 -27.81
C ALA A 7 2.95 10.32 -26.43
N PHE A 8 4.00 9.47 -26.36
CA PHE A 8 4.40 8.79 -25.13
C PHE A 8 4.72 9.72 -23.95
N PRO A 9 5.50 10.81 -24.10
CA PRO A 9 5.78 11.73 -22.98
C PRO A 9 4.51 12.41 -22.45
N GLY A 10 3.59 12.80 -23.34
CA GLY A 10 2.32 13.41 -22.94
C GLY A 10 1.44 12.44 -22.16
N LEU A 11 1.32 11.18 -22.63
CA LEU A 11 0.60 10.13 -21.91
C LEU A 11 1.25 9.79 -20.57
N PHE A 12 2.58 9.76 -20.51
CA PHE A 12 3.31 9.53 -19.27
C PHE A 12 3.06 10.62 -18.23
N VAL A 13 3.15 11.90 -18.62
CA VAL A 13 2.86 13.03 -17.73
C VAL A 13 1.41 12.99 -17.23
N MET A 14 0.45 12.69 -18.11
CA MET A 14 -0.95 12.50 -17.73
C MET A 14 -1.12 11.36 -16.72
N ALA A 15 -0.49 10.21 -16.95
CA ALA A 15 -0.56 9.07 -16.03
C ALA A 15 0.02 9.42 -14.65
N VAL A 16 1.16 10.13 -14.60
CA VAL A 16 1.77 10.60 -13.36
C VAL A 16 0.86 11.59 -12.63
N ALA A 17 0.24 12.53 -13.34
CA ALA A 17 -0.70 13.48 -12.75
C ALA A 17 -1.92 12.77 -12.15
N VAL A 18 -2.50 11.80 -12.86
CA VAL A 18 -3.62 10.98 -12.37
C VAL A 18 -3.21 10.21 -11.10
N VAL A 19 -2.02 9.60 -11.10
CA VAL A 19 -1.51 8.90 -9.92
C VAL A 19 -1.34 9.85 -8.74
N LEU A 20 -0.79 11.05 -8.94
CA LEU A 20 -0.61 12.03 -7.87
C LEU A 20 -1.93 12.53 -7.28
N ILE A 21 -2.98 12.66 -8.11
CA ILE A 21 -4.31 13.09 -7.67
C ILE A 21 -5.04 11.96 -6.94
N LEU A 22 -4.97 10.74 -7.47
CA LEU A 22 -5.72 9.60 -6.93
C LEU A 22 -5.02 8.96 -5.73
N SER A 23 -3.69 9.00 -5.67
CA SER A 23 -2.93 8.34 -4.60
C SER A 23 -3.16 9.00 -3.25
N ALA A 24 -3.37 8.16 -2.24
CA ALA A 24 -3.49 8.56 -0.85
C ALA A 24 -2.14 8.76 -0.13
N ARG A 25 -1.03 8.62 -0.87
CA ARG A 25 0.32 8.58 -0.32
C ARG A 25 0.97 9.96 -0.29
N PRO A 26 1.89 10.22 0.66
CA PRO A 26 2.64 11.46 0.72
C PRO A 26 3.51 11.67 -0.52
N ILE A 27 3.68 12.92 -0.92
CA ILE A 27 4.53 13.32 -2.05
C ILE A 27 6.01 13.26 -1.65
N LEU A 28 6.32 13.62 -0.40
CA LEU A 28 7.67 13.58 0.13
C LEU A 28 8.12 12.13 0.40
N PRO A 29 9.42 11.85 0.25
CA PRO A 29 9.97 10.54 0.54
C PRO A 29 9.76 10.23 2.03
N THR A 30 8.98 9.20 2.31
CA THR A 30 8.70 8.78 3.69
C THR A 30 8.59 7.26 3.77
N THR A 31 9.05 6.72 4.90
CA THR A 31 8.79 5.33 5.28
C THR A 31 7.77 5.36 6.41
N MET A 32 6.61 4.74 6.18
CA MET A 32 5.52 4.71 7.17
C MET A 32 5.04 3.29 7.39
N PRO A 33 4.77 2.91 8.65
CA PRO A 33 4.15 1.63 8.96
C PRO A 33 2.67 1.65 8.53
N ARG A 34 2.19 0.52 8.02
CA ARG A 34 0.85 0.32 7.47
C ARG A 34 0.33 -1.07 7.81
N VAL A 35 -0.98 -1.24 7.67
CA VAL A 35 -1.62 -2.55 7.72
C VAL A 35 -2.41 -2.79 6.45
N ASP A 36 -2.24 -3.96 5.85
CA ASP A 36 -3.03 -4.39 4.70
C ASP A 36 -4.08 -5.40 5.17
N ALA A 37 -5.36 -5.07 4.98
CA ALA A 37 -6.46 -5.89 5.47
C ALA A 37 -6.62 -7.14 4.60
N ILE A 38 -6.62 -8.30 5.25
CA ILE A 38 -6.74 -9.61 4.59
C ILE A 38 -8.13 -10.19 4.81
N ASP A 39 -8.62 -10.13 6.05
CA ASP A 39 -9.88 -10.75 6.44
C ASP A 39 -10.48 -10.04 7.67
N THR A 40 -11.74 -10.34 7.97
CA THR A 40 -12.44 -9.89 9.17
C THR A 40 -12.56 -11.03 10.16
N VAL A 41 -12.22 -10.79 11.43
CA VAL A 41 -12.39 -11.78 12.50
C VAL A 41 -13.85 -11.76 12.95
N PRO A 42 -14.61 -12.87 12.82
CA PRO A 42 -16.02 -12.88 13.18
C PRO A 42 -16.28 -12.54 14.65
N ASN A 43 -17.35 -11.80 14.93
CA ASN A 43 -17.83 -11.51 16.28
C ASN A 43 -18.61 -12.71 16.86
N THR A 44 -17.92 -13.81 17.14
CA THR A 44 -18.52 -14.99 17.80
C THR A 44 -17.71 -15.43 19.01
N ILE A 45 -18.33 -16.19 19.91
CA ILE A 45 -17.72 -16.68 21.16
C ILE A 45 -16.40 -17.43 20.89
N ASN A 46 -16.33 -18.16 19.78
CA ASN A 46 -15.14 -18.94 19.42
C ASN A 46 -13.92 -18.05 19.12
N PHE A 47 -14.12 -16.83 18.62
CA PHE A 47 -13.03 -15.88 18.32
C PHE A 47 -12.80 -14.86 19.45
N ALA A 48 -13.53 -14.95 20.57
CA ALA A 48 -13.38 -14.02 21.69
C ALA A 48 -11.96 -14.00 22.25
N SER A 49 -11.27 -15.15 22.26
CA SER A 49 -9.87 -15.24 22.68
C SER A 49 -8.94 -14.43 21.78
N VAL A 50 -9.10 -14.51 20.47
CA VAL A 50 -8.31 -13.76 19.48
C VAL A 50 -8.60 -12.25 19.57
N ARG A 51 -9.88 -11.88 19.68
CA ARG A 51 -10.29 -10.46 19.79
C ARG A 51 -9.74 -9.80 21.04
N ARG A 52 -9.76 -10.51 22.19
CA ARG A 52 -9.25 -10.01 23.46
C ARG A 52 -7.80 -9.53 23.37
N TYR A 53 -6.94 -10.18 22.58
CA TYR A 53 -5.56 -9.71 22.37
C TYR A 53 -5.50 -8.37 21.64
N THR A 54 -6.42 -8.15 20.71
CA THR A 54 -6.52 -6.89 19.94
C THR A 54 -7.04 -5.76 20.82
N ASP A 55 -8.00 -6.05 21.71
CA ASP A 55 -8.58 -5.08 22.64
C ASP A 55 -7.53 -4.49 23.60
N PHE A 56 -6.60 -5.31 24.09
CA PHE A 56 -5.46 -4.82 24.88
C PHE A 56 -4.39 -4.16 24.01
N GLY A 57 -4.19 -4.66 22.79
CA GLY A 57 -3.24 -4.12 21.81
C GLY A 57 -1.78 -4.32 22.20
N SER A 58 -0.92 -4.40 21.19
CA SER A 58 0.53 -4.38 21.33
C SER A 58 1.17 -3.11 20.74
N GLY A 59 0.41 -2.31 20.01
CA GLY A 59 0.89 -1.06 19.42
C GLY A 59 -0.21 -0.25 18.74
N LEU A 60 0.11 0.99 18.39
CA LEU A 60 -0.75 1.90 17.63
C LEU A 60 -0.01 2.33 16.36
N LEU A 61 -0.64 2.10 15.21
CA LEU A 61 -0.16 2.59 13.93
C LEU A 61 -0.93 3.86 13.55
N PRO A 62 -0.24 4.99 13.33
CA PRO A 62 -0.90 6.24 13.04
C PRO A 62 -1.58 6.20 11.67
N TYR A 63 -2.73 6.88 11.55
CA TYR A 63 -3.33 7.12 10.24
C TYR A 63 -2.44 8.02 9.38
N THR A 64 -2.49 7.80 8.07
CA THR A 64 -1.98 8.75 7.08
C THR A 64 -2.83 10.03 7.08
N GLU A 65 -2.25 11.15 6.65
CA GLU A 65 -2.97 12.45 6.62
C GLU A 65 -4.29 12.38 5.82
N ARG A 66 -4.31 11.66 4.70
CA ARG A 66 -5.55 11.48 3.94
C ARG A 66 -6.55 10.57 4.65
N GLU A 67 -6.11 9.48 5.28
CA GLU A 67 -7.01 8.65 6.11
C GLU A 67 -7.59 9.47 7.27
N LYS A 68 -6.81 10.35 7.90
CA LYS A 68 -7.32 11.27 8.93
C LYS A 68 -8.40 12.19 8.37
N VAL A 69 -8.23 12.71 7.15
CA VAL A 69 -9.21 13.58 6.48
C VAL A 69 -10.47 12.79 6.09
N GLU A 70 -10.32 11.63 5.47
CA GLU A 70 -11.44 10.75 5.06
C GLU A 70 -12.23 10.25 6.28
N ARG A 71 -11.55 9.88 7.36
CA ARG A 71 -12.17 9.40 8.61
C ARG A 71 -12.69 10.54 9.48
N GLY A 72 -12.04 11.70 9.48
CA GLY A 72 -12.56 12.91 10.13
C GLY A 72 -13.89 13.38 9.51
N MET A 73 -14.11 13.09 8.23
CA MET A 73 -15.39 13.31 7.55
C MET A 73 -16.45 12.24 7.87
N ARG A 74 -16.05 11.01 8.21
CA ARG A 74 -16.96 9.97 8.73
C ARG A 74 -17.25 10.24 10.21
N ARG A 75 -18.33 10.98 10.49
CA ARG A 75 -18.76 11.37 11.85
C ARG A 75 -18.68 10.20 12.86
N ARG A 76 -18.27 10.55 14.08
CA ARG A 76 -18.34 9.81 15.37
C ARG A 76 -19.67 9.08 15.69
N ASP A 77 -20.71 9.25 14.88
CA ASP A 77 -22.08 8.82 15.18
C ASP A 77 -22.40 7.39 14.67
N GLN A 78 -21.50 6.77 13.89
CA GLN A 78 -21.53 5.35 13.53
C GLN A 78 -20.42 4.59 14.26
N LEU A 79 -20.51 4.54 15.59
CA LEU A 79 -19.74 3.57 16.38
C LEU A 79 -20.45 2.22 16.27
N GLU A 80 -20.40 1.60 15.09
CA GLU A 80 -20.49 0.15 15.00
C GLU A 80 -19.37 -0.42 15.88
N GLU A 81 -19.63 -1.51 16.59
CA GLU A 81 -18.61 -2.17 17.42
C GLU A 81 -17.32 -2.33 16.61
N PRO A 82 -16.14 -1.94 17.16
CA PRO A 82 -14.91 -1.97 16.39
C PRO A 82 -14.65 -3.39 15.88
N GLU A 83 -14.77 -3.55 14.57
CA GLU A 83 -14.52 -4.81 13.90
C GLU A 83 -13.03 -5.13 13.98
N VAL A 84 -12.70 -6.29 14.55
CA VAL A 84 -11.34 -6.80 14.56
C VAL A 84 -11.06 -7.40 13.19
N LYS A 85 -10.06 -6.87 12.50
CA LYS A 85 -9.60 -7.31 11.19
C LYS A 85 -8.27 -8.03 11.33
N LEU A 86 -7.97 -8.89 10.37
CA LEU A 86 -6.68 -9.56 10.21
C LEU A 86 -5.93 -8.91 9.05
N GLY A 87 -4.64 -8.64 9.22
CA GLY A 87 -3.85 -7.99 8.19
C GLY A 87 -2.35 -8.21 8.29
N TRP A 88 -1.62 -7.78 7.28
CA TRP A 88 -0.15 -7.72 7.30
C TRP A 88 0.31 -6.38 7.84
N SER A 89 1.15 -6.38 8.87
CA SER A 89 1.91 -5.19 9.28
C SER A 89 3.18 -5.08 8.43
N TYR A 90 3.34 -3.94 7.77
CA TYR A 90 4.47 -3.67 6.89
C TYR A 90 4.86 -2.19 6.93
N SER A 91 6.13 -1.90 6.67
CA SER A 91 6.61 -0.55 6.41
C SER A 91 6.69 -0.33 4.91
N GLU A 92 6.17 0.80 4.44
CA GLU A 92 6.18 1.17 3.04
C GLU A 92 6.98 2.44 2.82
N THR A 93 7.94 2.38 1.91
CA THR A 93 8.68 3.54 1.43
C THR A 93 7.97 4.11 0.22
N THR A 94 7.52 5.36 0.35
CA THR A 94 6.77 6.07 -0.67
C THR A 94 7.50 7.33 -1.12
N PHE A 95 7.37 7.68 -2.39
CA PHE A 95 7.89 8.91 -2.98
C PHE A 95 6.95 9.35 -4.11
N LEU A 96 6.67 10.65 -4.23
CA LEU A 96 5.72 11.20 -5.22
C LEU A 96 4.36 10.47 -5.23
N GLY A 97 3.85 10.09 -4.05
CA GLY A 97 2.60 9.36 -3.94
C GLY A 97 2.66 7.91 -4.45
N MET A 98 3.83 7.36 -4.73
CA MET A 98 4.02 6.01 -5.27
C MET A 98 4.84 5.14 -4.31
N PRO A 99 4.57 3.83 -4.20
CA PRO A 99 5.33 2.93 -3.35
C PRO A 99 6.52 2.37 -4.14
N TYR A 100 7.70 2.49 -3.58
CA TYR A 100 8.93 1.98 -4.21
C TYR A 100 9.45 0.74 -3.52
N TRP A 101 9.08 0.55 -2.26
CA TRP A 101 9.52 -0.58 -1.47
C TRP A 101 8.54 -0.84 -0.34
N ALA A 102 8.41 -2.10 0.05
CA ALA A 102 7.78 -2.46 1.30
C ALA A 102 8.56 -3.58 1.97
N SER A 103 8.56 -3.58 3.30
CA SER A 103 9.11 -4.66 4.10
C SER A 103 8.09 -5.08 5.14
N GLN A 104 8.00 -6.39 5.36
CA GLN A 104 7.20 -6.92 6.46
C GLN A 104 7.84 -6.47 7.79
N ASP A 105 7.02 -5.92 8.69
CA ASP A 105 7.48 -5.49 10.02
C ASP A 105 7.28 -6.61 11.03
N PHE A 106 6.04 -6.74 11.55
CA PHE A 106 5.67 -7.75 12.54
C PHE A 106 4.96 -8.97 11.94
N GLY A 107 4.69 -8.96 10.63
CA GLY A 107 3.95 -10.02 9.96
C GLY A 107 2.44 -9.94 10.15
N LEU A 108 1.81 -11.07 10.43
CA LEU A 108 0.36 -11.16 10.54
C LEU A 108 -0.08 -10.58 11.88
N VAL A 109 -0.98 -9.60 11.84
CA VAL A 109 -1.50 -8.90 13.02
C VAL A 109 -3.02 -8.88 12.96
N THR A 110 -3.67 -8.93 14.11
CA THR A 110 -5.04 -8.42 14.20
C THR A 110 -4.99 -6.93 14.45
N PHE A 111 -5.98 -6.20 13.95
CA PHE A 111 -6.06 -4.78 14.14
C PHE A 111 -7.50 -4.31 14.21
N MET A 112 -7.73 -3.23 14.93
CA MET A 112 -9.00 -2.53 14.95
C MET A 112 -8.78 -1.03 14.76
N GLU A 113 -9.81 -0.37 14.25
CA GLU A 113 -9.78 1.05 13.99
C GLU A 113 -10.12 1.81 15.28
N THR A 114 -9.29 2.80 15.63
CA THR A 114 -9.47 3.64 16.81
C THR A 114 -9.47 5.11 16.40
N GLY A 115 -9.87 6.03 17.30
CA GLY A 115 -9.85 7.46 16.98
C GLY A 115 -8.45 8.02 16.64
N ALA A 116 -7.37 7.35 17.04
CA ALA A 116 -5.99 7.82 16.85
C ALA A 116 -5.23 7.08 15.74
N GLY A 117 -5.72 5.94 15.26
CA GLY A 117 -4.99 5.06 14.35
C GLY A 117 -5.51 3.63 14.37
N TYR A 118 -4.71 2.71 13.84
CA TYR A 118 -4.96 1.28 13.94
C TYR A 118 -4.31 0.73 15.21
N GLN A 119 -5.11 0.22 16.14
CA GLN A 119 -4.59 -0.56 17.27
C GLN A 119 -4.32 -1.97 16.78
N ILE A 120 -3.08 -2.42 16.89
CA ILE A 120 -2.64 -3.73 16.38
C ILE A 120 -2.31 -4.67 17.54
N ALA A 121 -2.47 -5.97 17.31
CA ALA A 121 -1.94 -7.04 18.14
C ALA A 121 -1.18 -8.04 17.28
N ILE A 122 0.09 -8.26 17.63
CA ILE A 122 0.96 -9.22 16.94
C ILE A 122 0.49 -10.63 17.23
N LEU A 123 0.31 -11.44 16.19
CA LEU A 123 -0.08 -12.84 16.33
C LEU A 123 1.14 -13.74 16.36
N MET A 124 1.26 -14.53 17.43
CA MET A 124 2.22 -15.62 17.53
C MET A 124 1.81 -16.79 16.61
N PRO A 125 2.75 -17.64 16.16
CA PRO A 125 2.45 -18.75 15.24
C PRO A 125 1.33 -19.68 15.74
N GLU A 126 1.26 -19.93 17.05
CA GLU A 126 0.21 -20.72 17.70
C GLU A 126 -1.18 -20.07 17.56
N GLN A 127 -1.25 -18.75 17.67
CA GLN A 127 -2.48 -17.98 17.50
C GLN A 127 -2.92 -17.95 16.03
N VAL A 128 -1.97 -17.86 15.09
CA VAL A 128 -2.25 -17.97 13.66
C VAL A 128 -2.80 -19.36 13.33
N LYS A 129 -2.25 -20.41 13.94
CA LYS A 129 -2.74 -21.78 13.78
C LYS A 129 -4.17 -21.92 14.32
N LEU A 130 -4.43 -21.44 15.54
CA LEU A 130 -5.76 -21.46 16.14
C LEU A 130 -6.77 -20.67 15.29
N LEU A 131 -6.39 -19.49 14.78
CA LEU A 131 -7.24 -18.69 13.90
C LEU A 131 -7.54 -19.44 12.60
N SER A 132 -6.55 -20.15 12.06
CA SER A 132 -6.71 -20.96 10.86
C SER A 132 -7.68 -22.13 11.08
N GLU A 133 -7.55 -22.82 12.22
CA GLU A 133 -8.44 -23.92 12.63
C GLU A 133 -9.88 -23.43 12.84
N LEU A 134 -10.08 -22.29 13.50
CA LEU A 134 -11.41 -21.73 13.76
C LEU A 134 -12.11 -21.19 12.51
N SER A 135 -11.36 -20.61 11.58
CA SER A 135 -11.92 -20.01 10.36
C SER A 135 -11.98 -20.98 9.18
N GLY A 136 -11.30 -22.13 9.27
CA GLY A 136 -11.14 -23.07 8.16
C GLY A 136 -10.25 -22.55 7.01
N LYS A 137 -9.53 -21.43 7.20
CA LYS A 137 -8.63 -20.82 6.22
C LYS A 137 -7.17 -20.96 6.66
N ASP A 138 -6.25 -21.27 5.75
CA ASP A 138 -4.82 -21.35 6.07
C ASP A 138 -4.14 -19.99 5.95
N TYR A 139 -3.88 -19.33 7.08
CA TYR A 139 -3.16 -18.06 7.11
C TYR A 139 -1.64 -18.23 7.22
N GLY A 140 -1.16 -19.39 7.67
CA GLY A 140 0.27 -19.63 7.88
C GLY A 140 1.08 -19.71 6.59
N LYS A 141 0.44 -20.08 5.47
CA LYS A 141 1.07 -20.16 4.15
C LYS A 141 0.98 -18.87 3.33
N ARG A 142 0.30 -17.84 3.81
CA ARG A 142 0.10 -16.62 3.03
C ARG A 142 1.38 -15.78 3.07
N SER A 143 1.94 -15.48 1.91
CA SER A 143 3.10 -14.59 1.80
C SER A 143 2.67 -13.13 1.70
N PHE A 144 3.51 -12.23 2.20
CA PHE A 144 3.33 -10.79 2.02
C PHE A 144 3.32 -10.43 0.51
N PRO A 145 2.31 -9.71 -0.01
CA PRO A 145 2.16 -9.41 -1.43
C PRO A 145 3.09 -8.29 -1.91
N LEU A 146 4.41 -8.48 -1.80
CA LEU A 146 5.44 -7.47 -2.04
C LEU A 146 5.28 -6.74 -3.39
N LEU A 147 4.88 -7.46 -4.45
CA LEU A 147 4.72 -6.91 -5.80
C LEU A 147 3.71 -5.76 -5.86
N MET A 148 2.68 -5.76 -5.00
CA MET A 148 1.68 -4.68 -4.94
C MET A 148 2.27 -3.36 -4.43
N HIS A 149 3.48 -3.39 -3.87
CA HIS A 149 4.18 -2.24 -3.28
C HIS A 149 5.42 -1.80 -4.07
N LEU A 150 5.65 -2.37 -5.27
CA LEU A 150 6.80 -2.06 -6.11
C LEU A 150 6.44 -1.31 -7.39
N TRP A 151 5.18 -0.94 -7.59
CA TRP A 151 4.76 -0.31 -8.85
C TRP A 151 5.32 1.10 -9.06
N GLY A 152 5.80 1.78 -8.01
CA GLY A 152 6.48 3.08 -8.15
C GLY A 152 7.74 3.02 -9.03
N TRP A 153 8.35 1.84 -9.19
CA TRP A 153 9.46 1.63 -10.14
C TRP A 153 9.06 1.81 -11.60
N LEU A 154 7.77 1.76 -11.94
CA LEU A 154 7.30 2.10 -13.28
C LEU A 154 7.59 3.55 -13.65
N PHE A 155 7.68 4.45 -12.66
CA PHE A 155 8.01 5.86 -12.89
C PHE A 155 9.44 6.08 -13.42
N PRO A 156 10.52 5.66 -12.74
CA PRO A 156 11.88 5.80 -13.27
C PRO A 156 12.08 5.00 -14.56
N LEU A 157 11.42 3.85 -14.72
CA LEU A 157 11.42 3.10 -15.99
C LEU A 157 10.79 3.91 -17.13
N GLY A 158 9.62 4.52 -16.90
CA GLY A 158 8.94 5.36 -17.87
C GLY A 158 9.74 6.62 -18.22
N LEU A 159 10.37 7.26 -17.23
CA LEU A 159 11.30 8.37 -17.46
C LEU A 159 12.51 7.95 -18.30
N GLY A 160 13.14 6.82 -17.96
CA GLY A 160 14.25 6.27 -18.72
C GLY A 160 13.88 6.00 -20.18
N LEU A 161 12.70 5.44 -20.42
CA LEU A 161 12.16 5.23 -21.76
C LEU A 161 11.89 6.56 -22.49
N CYS A 162 11.30 7.55 -21.82
CA CYS A 162 11.09 8.89 -22.42
C CYS A 162 12.40 9.54 -22.86
N LEU A 163 13.43 9.48 -22.00
CA LEU A 163 14.75 10.02 -22.31
C LEU A 163 15.39 9.26 -23.47
N TRP A 164 15.35 7.93 -23.43
CA TRP A 164 15.85 7.08 -24.52
C TRP A 164 15.19 7.46 -25.86
N PHE A 165 13.86 7.54 -25.91
CA PHE A 165 13.14 7.88 -27.15
C PHE A 165 13.51 9.27 -27.66
N SER A 166 13.72 10.23 -26.75
CA SER A 166 14.12 11.59 -27.10
C SER A 166 15.51 11.59 -27.75
N PHE A 167 16.48 10.91 -27.16
CA PHE A 167 17.82 10.75 -27.75
C PHE A 167 17.79 10.01 -29.09
N TYR A 168 16.99 8.96 -29.20
CA TYR A 168 16.84 8.19 -30.44
C TYR A 168 16.29 9.05 -31.59
N ILE A 169 15.26 9.87 -31.31
CA ILE A 169 14.69 10.79 -32.30
C ILE A 169 15.70 11.86 -32.70
N GLU A 170 16.45 12.42 -31.75
CA GLU A 170 17.49 13.41 -32.04
C GLU A 170 18.62 12.82 -32.88
N ALA A 171 19.09 11.61 -32.56
CA ALA A 171 20.10 10.92 -33.36
C ALA A 171 19.61 10.72 -34.81
N LYS A 172 18.37 10.25 -35.00
CA LYS A 172 17.76 10.09 -36.33
C LYS A 172 17.60 11.41 -37.08
N LYS A 173 17.30 12.51 -36.38
CA LYS A 173 17.27 13.86 -36.99
C LYS A 173 18.66 14.31 -37.42
N ARG A 174 19.70 14.06 -36.64
CA ARG A 174 21.09 14.42 -36.96
C ARG A 174 21.61 13.64 -38.18
N GLU A 175 21.32 12.34 -38.26
CA GLU A 175 21.58 11.51 -39.46
C GLU A 175 20.88 12.09 -40.69
N ALA A 176 19.59 12.46 -40.58
CA ALA A 176 18.83 13.02 -41.69
C ALA A 176 19.34 14.41 -42.16
N LEU A 177 20.00 15.15 -41.27
CA LEU A 177 20.60 16.45 -41.56
C LEU A 177 22.06 16.35 -42.04
N GLY A 178 22.62 15.14 -42.13
CA GLY A 178 24.01 14.91 -42.56
C GLY A 178 25.06 15.44 -41.58
N VAL A 179 24.70 15.62 -40.31
CA VAL A 179 25.60 16.12 -39.24
C VAL A 179 26.41 14.95 -38.64
N VAL A 180 26.04 13.71 -38.95
CA VAL A 180 26.74 12.45 -38.61
C VAL A 180 26.68 11.54 -39.82
#